data_AF-A0A1A8BHC7-F1
#
_entry.id   AF-A0A1A8BHC7-F1
#
_cell.length_a   1.000
_cell.length_b   1.000
_cell.length_c   1.000
_cell.angle_alpha   90.00
_cell.angle_beta   90.00
_cell.angle_gamma   90.00
#
_symmetry.space_group_name_H-M   'P 1'
#
loop_
_entity.id
_entity.type
_entity.pdbx_description
1 polymer ?
#
loop_
_entity_poly.entity_id
_entity_poly.type
_entity_poly.pdbx_seq_one_letter_code
_entity_poly.pdbx_strand_id
1 'polypeptide(L)'
;MAVSVFRGVRLLTIGDANGDIQRHSEQQPLRLDVKTSQDAAFINLSNGEETSVFKCSVSRETECSRVGKQSFIITLGCNSVLLQFSSPADFQSFYNLLKNCRGHAGENSVFSDRTEESSAVQYFQFYGYLSQQQNMMQDYVRTGTYQRAILQNHTDFKDKVVLDVGCGSGILSFFAAQAGARKVYAVEASTMAQHAEVLVNSNRLSERVVVIPGKVEEVTLPEQVDIIISEPMGYMLFNERMLESYLHAKKFLKPSGKMFPTIGDVHLAPFTDEQLYMEQFTKANFWYQPSFHGVDLSALRGAAVDEYFRQPIVDTFDIRILMAKSVKYTVNFLEAKEEDLYRIEIPFKFHMMQSGLVHGLAFWFDVAFMGSVMTVWLSTAPTEPLTHWYQVRCLLQSPLFAKAGDTLSGTALLVANKRQSYDISIVAQVDQTGSKSSNLLDLKNPFFRDACSL
;
A
#
# COMPACT_ATOMS: atom_id res chain seq x y z
N MET A 1 22.01 4.35 -34.63
CA MET A 1 21.05 4.68 -33.55
C MET A 1 20.10 5.72 -34.08
N ALA A 2 18.79 5.50 -33.96
CA ALA A 2 17.79 6.49 -34.35
C ALA A 2 17.88 7.71 -33.41
N VAL A 3 17.80 8.91 -33.97
CA VAL A 3 17.77 10.17 -33.20
C VAL A 3 16.35 10.70 -33.27
N SER A 4 15.69 10.83 -32.13
CA SER A 4 14.37 11.46 -32.05
C SER A 4 14.53 12.95 -31.80
N VAL A 5 13.76 13.77 -32.51
CA VAL A 5 13.90 15.23 -32.50
C VAL A 5 12.59 15.87 -32.07
N PHE A 6 12.65 16.70 -31.04
CA PHE A 6 11.53 17.50 -30.54
C PHE A 6 11.86 18.98 -30.73
N ARG A 7 10.95 19.74 -31.35
CA ARG A 7 11.14 21.19 -31.59
C ARG A 7 10.26 21.96 -30.63
N GLY A 8 10.68 23.16 -30.24
CA GLY A 8 9.85 24.01 -29.38
C GLY A 8 9.98 23.69 -27.88
N VAL A 9 10.98 22.89 -27.49
CA VAL A 9 11.22 22.57 -26.08
C VAL A 9 11.83 23.77 -25.38
N ARG A 10 11.34 24.11 -24.19
CA ARG A 10 11.89 25.18 -23.35
C ARG A 10 12.63 24.57 -22.16
N LEU A 11 13.78 25.13 -21.86
CA LEU A 11 14.60 24.76 -20.70
C LEU A 11 14.41 25.79 -19.59
N LEU A 12 14.06 25.31 -18.40
CA LEU A 12 13.91 26.12 -17.18
C LEU A 12 14.86 25.53 -16.13
N THR A 13 15.66 26.37 -15.46
CA THR A 13 16.58 25.91 -14.41
C THR A 13 16.00 26.26 -13.05
N ILE A 14 16.07 25.32 -12.11
CA ILE A 14 15.66 25.52 -10.71
C ILE A 14 16.96 25.56 -9.89
N GLY A 15 17.30 26.73 -9.36
CA GLY A 15 18.50 26.94 -8.55
C GLY A 15 18.21 26.85 -7.05
N ASP A 16 19.17 26.31 -6.28
CA ASP A 16 18.97 25.92 -4.87
C ASP A 16 18.88 27.09 -3.87
N ALA A 17 19.40 28.28 -4.20
CA ALA A 17 19.64 29.27 -3.15
C ALA A 17 18.37 29.90 -2.55
N ASN A 18 17.24 29.93 -3.28
CA ASN A 18 15.96 30.48 -2.82
C ASN A 18 14.71 29.71 -3.32
N GLY A 19 14.87 28.60 -4.06
CA GLY A 19 13.74 27.90 -4.69
C GLY A 19 13.08 28.64 -5.87
N ASP A 20 13.66 29.78 -6.28
CA ASP A 20 13.17 30.55 -7.42
C ASP A 20 13.52 29.85 -8.74
N ILE A 21 12.51 29.72 -9.61
CA ILE A 21 12.69 29.24 -10.98
C ILE A 21 13.46 30.32 -11.75
N GLN A 22 14.75 30.13 -11.94
CA GLN A 22 15.56 30.99 -12.79
C GLN A 22 15.20 30.72 -14.25
N ARG A 23 14.48 31.69 -14.82
CA ARG A 23 14.18 31.71 -16.25
C ARG A 23 15.47 32.13 -16.96
N HIS A 24 16.09 31.22 -17.70
CA HIS A 24 17.17 31.60 -18.61
C HIS A 24 16.67 32.68 -19.57
N SER A 25 17.53 33.64 -19.91
CA SER A 25 17.27 34.74 -20.86
C SER A 25 16.87 34.26 -22.25
N GLU A 26 17.01 32.97 -22.54
CA GLU A 26 16.59 32.31 -23.77
C GLU A 26 15.29 31.53 -23.55
N GLN A 27 14.16 32.23 -23.50
CA GLN A 27 12.83 31.62 -23.72
C GLN A 27 12.64 31.15 -25.18
N GLN A 28 13.72 31.01 -25.92
CA GLN A 28 13.64 30.62 -27.32
C GLN A 28 13.31 29.13 -27.39
N PRO A 29 12.42 28.74 -28.31
CA PRO A 29 12.14 27.34 -28.57
C PRO A 29 13.42 26.62 -28.98
N LEU A 30 13.86 25.65 -28.18
CA LEU A 30 15.04 24.84 -28.44
C LEU A 30 14.68 23.60 -29.25
N ARG A 31 15.69 23.05 -29.93
CA ARG A 31 15.65 21.72 -30.53
C ARG A 31 16.24 20.72 -29.54
N LEU A 32 15.46 19.73 -29.17
CA LEU A 32 15.88 18.62 -28.33
C LEU A 32 16.13 17.38 -29.21
N ASP A 33 17.37 16.93 -29.25
CA ASP A 33 17.74 15.64 -29.85
C ASP A 33 17.91 14.59 -28.74
N VAL A 34 17.26 13.45 -28.89
CA VAL A 34 17.36 12.30 -27.98
C VAL A 34 17.98 11.13 -28.71
N LYS A 35 19.11 10.65 -28.21
CA LYS A 35 19.77 9.43 -28.68
C LYS A 35 19.64 8.35 -27.62
N THR A 36 19.04 7.23 -27.97
CA THR A 36 18.78 6.13 -27.05
C THR A 36 19.82 5.02 -27.19
N SER A 37 20.27 4.47 -26.06
CA SER A 37 21.01 3.22 -25.93
C SER A 37 20.20 2.21 -25.10
N GLN A 38 20.72 1.00 -24.87
CA GLN A 38 20.04 -0.01 -24.05
C GLN A 38 19.79 0.47 -22.60
N ASP A 39 20.70 1.26 -22.03
CA ASP A 39 20.68 1.60 -20.59
C ASP A 39 20.56 3.10 -20.29
N ALA A 40 20.60 3.95 -21.33
CA ALA A 40 20.54 5.40 -21.15
C ALA A 40 19.94 6.12 -22.36
N ALA A 41 19.43 7.33 -22.11
CA ALA A 41 19.07 8.29 -23.13
C ALA A 41 19.97 9.51 -23.03
N PHE A 42 20.67 9.83 -24.12
CA PHE A 42 21.48 11.03 -24.24
C PHE A 42 20.61 12.16 -24.80
N ILE A 43 20.44 13.20 -23.98
CA ILE A 43 19.63 14.37 -24.26
C ILE A 43 20.56 15.51 -24.65
N ASN A 44 20.31 16.16 -25.78
CA ASN A 44 21.00 17.36 -26.22
C ASN A 44 19.98 18.42 -26.62
N LEU A 45 19.94 19.55 -25.91
CA LEU A 45 19.22 20.73 -26.36
C LEU A 45 20.17 21.69 -27.07
N SER A 46 19.75 22.17 -28.24
CA SER A 46 20.49 23.15 -29.04
C SER A 46 19.59 24.31 -29.49
N ASN A 47 20.20 25.48 -29.69
CA ASN A 47 19.54 26.64 -30.27
C ASN A 47 19.47 26.54 -31.82
N GLY A 48 18.90 27.56 -32.47
CA GLY A 48 18.72 27.61 -33.93
C GLY A 48 20.02 27.62 -34.75
N GLU A 49 21.17 27.86 -34.11
CA GLU A 49 22.51 27.85 -34.71
C GLU A 49 23.27 26.53 -34.41
N GLU A 50 22.56 25.49 -33.95
CA GLU A 50 23.12 24.19 -33.53
C GLU A 50 24.11 24.25 -32.34
N THR A 51 24.19 25.38 -31.65
CA THR A 51 24.97 25.49 -30.42
C THR A 51 24.25 24.77 -29.29
N SER A 52 24.94 23.86 -28.61
CA SER A 52 24.37 23.08 -27.51
C SER A 52 24.25 23.93 -26.24
N VAL A 53 23.05 23.96 -25.68
CA VAL A 53 22.69 24.71 -24.47
C VAL A 53 22.68 23.80 -23.24
N PHE A 54 22.27 22.54 -23.41
CA PHE A 54 22.23 21.57 -22.33
C PHE A 54 22.45 20.15 -22.84
N LYS A 55 23.26 19.37 -22.13
CA LYS A 55 23.47 17.95 -22.39
C LYS A 55 23.43 17.17 -21.09
N CYS A 56 22.72 16.04 -21.09
CA CYS A 56 22.80 15.07 -20.01
C CYS A 56 22.57 13.66 -20.52
N SER A 57 22.98 12.69 -19.70
CA SER A 57 22.61 11.29 -19.85
C SER A 57 21.55 10.98 -18.80
N VAL A 58 20.42 10.40 -19.22
CA VAL A 58 19.35 9.93 -18.35
C VAL A 58 19.39 8.41 -18.31
N SER A 59 19.76 7.85 -17.17
CA SER A 59 19.83 6.41 -16.90
C SER A 59 18.81 5.99 -15.83
N ARG A 60 18.87 4.73 -15.37
CA ARG A 60 18.01 4.22 -14.29
C ARG A 60 18.24 5.00 -12.98
N GLU A 61 19.48 5.37 -12.70
CA GLU A 61 19.94 6.06 -11.49
C GLU A 61 19.67 7.58 -11.53
N THR A 62 19.27 8.13 -12.68
CA THR A 62 18.99 9.56 -12.81
C THR A 62 17.65 9.90 -12.18
N GLU A 63 17.67 10.80 -11.19
CA GLU A 63 16.46 11.36 -10.59
C GLU A 63 15.74 12.24 -11.62
N CYS A 64 14.55 11.81 -12.03
CA CYS A 64 13.74 12.53 -13.00
C CYS A 64 12.26 12.20 -12.81
N SER A 65 11.38 13.11 -13.20
CA SER A 65 9.94 12.89 -13.06
C SER A 65 9.13 13.68 -14.08
N ARG A 66 7.93 13.19 -14.35
CA ARG A 66 6.91 13.94 -15.10
C ARG A 66 6.35 15.06 -14.23
N VAL A 67 6.25 16.26 -14.80
CA VAL A 67 5.64 17.43 -14.16
C VAL A 67 4.47 17.91 -15.00
N GLY A 68 3.24 17.64 -14.55
CA GLY A 68 2.02 17.98 -15.29
C GLY A 68 1.86 17.19 -16.59
N LYS A 69 1.21 17.78 -17.60
CA LYS A 69 0.88 17.11 -18.87
C LYS A 69 1.90 17.29 -19.99
N GLN A 70 2.89 18.16 -19.80
CA GLN A 70 3.77 18.61 -20.88
C GLN A 70 5.19 18.95 -20.42
N SER A 71 5.58 18.56 -19.20
CA SER A 71 6.90 18.91 -18.68
C SER A 71 7.58 17.73 -18.00
N PHE A 72 8.91 17.76 -17.97
CA PHE A 72 9.75 16.71 -17.42
C PHE A 72 10.90 17.35 -16.63
N ILE A 73 11.08 16.96 -15.38
CA ILE A 73 12.17 17.44 -14.54
C ILE A 73 13.29 16.40 -14.48
N ILE A 74 14.53 16.86 -14.53
CA ILE A 74 15.74 16.05 -14.39
C ILE A 74 16.61 16.71 -13.32
N THR A 75 17.01 15.96 -12.31
CA THR A 75 17.90 16.40 -11.25
C THR A 75 19.29 15.79 -11.46
N LEU A 76 20.31 16.64 -11.53
CA LEU A 76 21.70 16.29 -11.75
C LEU A 76 22.53 16.88 -10.60
N GLY A 77 22.76 16.07 -9.55
CA GLY A 77 23.39 16.55 -8.32
C GLY A 77 22.49 17.57 -7.60
N CYS A 78 23.00 18.77 -7.35
CA CYS A 78 22.27 19.86 -6.69
C CYS A 78 21.45 20.75 -7.65
N ASN A 79 21.42 20.44 -8.94
CA ASN A 79 20.74 21.25 -9.95
C ASN A 79 19.57 20.48 -10.58
N SER A 80 18.40 21.10 -10.66
CA SER A 80 17.26 20.54 -11.39
C SER A 80 16.94 21.39 -12.62
N VAL A 81 16.70 20.71 -13.73
CA VAL A 81 16.24 21.33 -14.97
C VAL A 81 14.85 20.81 -15.33
N LEU A 82 14.00 21.70 -15.79
CA LEU A 82 12.65 21.41 -16.23
C LEU A 82 12.56 21.64 -17.75
N LEU A 83 12.26 20.57 -18.47
CA LEU A 83 11.97 20.57 -19.90
C LEU A 83 10.47 20.74 -20.09
N GLN A 84 10.05 21.79 -20.79
CA GLN A 84 8.66 22.02 -21.16
C GLN A 84 8.48 21.83 -22.67
N PHE A 85 7.58 20.93 -23.06
CA PHE A 85 7.30 20.58 -24.44
C PHE A 85 6.23 21.47 -25.05
N SER A 86 6.28 21.67 -26.37
CA SER A 86 5.31 22.45 -27.14
C SER A 86 3.92 21.82 -27.19
N SER A 87 3.84 20.50 -27.07
CA SER A 87 2.58 19.76 -27.09
C SER A 87 2.60 18.55 -26.13
N PRO A 88 1.44 18.14 -25.60
CA PRO A 88 1.32 16.90 -24.82
C PRO A 88 1.71 15.65 -25.63
N ALA A 89 1.53 15.66 -26.95
CA ALA A 89 1.89 14.54 -27.83
C ALA A 89 3.41 14.37 -27.96
N ASP A 90 4.14 15.48 -28.08
CA ASP A 90 5.61 15.49 -28.09
C ASP A 90 6.15 15.01 -26.74
N PHE A 91 5.58 15.52 -25.64
CA PHE A 91 5.92 15.06 -24.29
C PHE A 91 5.69 13.56 -24.14
N GLN A 92 4.54 13.04 -24.59
CA GLN A 92 4.24 11.61 -24.47
C GLN A 92 5.23 10.76 -25.27
N SER A 93 5.60 11.21 -26.47
CA SER A 93 6.57 10.52 -27.33
C SER A 93 7.96 10.52 -26.71
N PHE A 94 8.40 11.66 -26.15
CA PHE A 94 9.64 11.77 -25.40
C PHE A 94 9.65 10.87 -24.15
N TYR A 95 8.57 10.90 -23.37
CA TYR A 95 8.43 10.11 -22.16
C TYR A 95 8.48 8.61 -22.46
N ASN A 96 7.84 8.16 -23.54
CA ASN A 96 7.90 6.77 -24.00
C ASN A 96 9.32 6.35 -24.40
N LEU A 97 10.09 7.22 -25.06
CA LEU A 97 11.50 6.96 -25.38
C LEU A 97 12.33 6.78 -24.10
N LEU A 98 12.16 7.65 -23.11
CA LEU A 98 12.85 7.53 -21.83
C LEU A 98 12.44 6.26 -21.07
N LYS A 99 11.15 5.91 -21.07
CA LYS A 99 10.63 4.65 -20.51
C LYS A 99 11.44 3.47 -21.04
N ASN A 100 11.55 3.37 -22.36
CA ASN A 100 12.23 2.26 -23.02
C ASN A 100 13.73 2.14 -22.65
N CYS A 101 14.43 3.27 -22.43
CA CYS A 101 15.87 3.28 -22.13
C CYS A 101 16.19 3.13 -20.65
N ARG A 102 15.28 3.56 -19.76
CA ARG A 102 15.41 3.35 -18.32
C ARG A 102 14.98 1.94 -17.90
N GLY A 103 15.03 0.96 -18.81
CA GLY A 103 14.62 -0.41 -18.52
C GLY A 103 13.13 -0.60 -18.26
N HIS A 104 12.25 0.34 -18.65
CA HIS A 104 10.81 0.08 -18.68
C HIS A 104 10.40 -0.51 -20.04
N ALA A 105 11.33 -1.16 -20.75
CA ALA A 105 10.95 -2.20 -21.70
C ALA A 105 10.10 -3.18 -20.91
N GLY A 106 8.80 -3.20 -21.21
CA GLY A 106 7.80 -3.89 -20.42
C GLY A 106 8.09 -5.38 -20.32
N GLU A 107 8.76 -5.78 -19.24
CA GLU A 107 8.31 -6.97 -18.56
C GLU A 107 7.04 -6.56 -17.84
N ASN A 108 5.90 -6.77 -18.52
CA ASN A 108 4.60 -6.75 -17.86
C ASN A 108 4.68 -7.82 -16.78
N SER A 109 4.96 -7.40 -15.56
CA SER A 109 4.90 -8.26 -14.39
C SER A 109 3.46 -8.30 -13.89
N VAL A 110 3.13 -9.36 -13.15
CA VAL A 110 1.81 -9.47 -12.51
C VAL A 110 1.52 -8.23 -11.65
N PHE A 111 2.55 -7.65 -11.02
CA PHE A 111 2.44 -6.41 -10.27
C PHE A 111 2.09 -5.20 -11.13
N SER A 112 2.77 -4.98 -12.27
CA SER A 112 2.50 -3.83 -13.13
C SER A 112 1.14 -3.90 -13.82
N ASP A 113 0.64 -5.11 -14.09
CA ASP A 113 -0.67 -5.31 -14.71
C ASP A 113 -1.83 -4.97 -13.75
N ARG A 114 -1.65 -5.26 -12.46
CA ARG A 114 -2.68 -5.06 -11.42
C ARG A 114 -2.61 -3.71 -10.69
N THR A 115 -1.55 -2.91 -10.91
CA THR A 115 -1.25 -1.70 -10.14
C THR A 115 -1.00 -0.48 -11.03
N GLU A 116 -1.67 0.62 -10.75
CA GLU A 116 -1.38 1.92 -11.38
C GLU A 116 0.02 2.43 -11.00
N GLU A 117 0.78 2.89 -12.00
CA GLU A 117 2.16 3.36 -11.85
C GLU A 117 2.30 4.45 -10.77
N SER A 118 1.37 5.41 -10.73
CA SER A 118 1.37 6.48 -9.72
C SER A 118 1.15 5.96 -8.30
N SER A 119 0.30 4.95 -8.12
CA SER A 119 0.08 4.31 -6.82
C SER A 119 1.34 3.56 -6.39
N ALA A 120 1.93 2.77 -7.29
CA ALA A 120 3.15 2.00 -7.01
C ALA A 120 4.31 2.90 -6.59
N VAL A 121 4.53 4.01 -7.31
CA VAL A 121 5.62 4.95 -6.99
C VAL A 121 5.41 5.58 -5.61
N GLN A 122 4.22 6.06 -5.29
CA GLN A 122 3.92 6.63 -3.97
C GLN A 122 4.08 5.59 -2.86
N TYR A 123 3.63 4.37 -3.10
CA TYR A 123 3.76 3.25 -2.16
C TYR A 123 5.23 2.93 -1.83
N PHE A 124 6.07 2.72 -2.84
CA PHE A 124 7.48 2.39 -2.57
C PHE A 124 8.27 3.59 -2.04
N GLN A 125 7.90 4.82 -2.39
CA GLN A 125 8.48 6.02 -1.77
C GLN A 125 8.15 6.10 -0.28
N PHE A 126 6.90 5.81 0.10
CA PHE A 126 6.47 5.79 1.50
C PHE A 126 7.30 4.79 2.33
N TYR A 127 7.48 3.56 1.81
CA TYR A 127 8.27 2.52 2.49
C TYR A 127 9.80 2.73 2.45
N GLY A 128 10.28 3.62 1.58
CA GLY A 128 11.68 4.05 1.51
C GLY A 128 12.11 4.99 2.65
N TYR A 129 11.17 5.53 3.45
CA TYR A 129 11.51 6.38 4.59
C TYR A 129 11.83 5.55 5.85
N LEU A 130 12.98 5.82 6.48
CA LEU A 130 13.38 5.20 7.75
C LEU A 130 12.36 5.45 8.88
N SER A 131 11.70 6.61 8.90
CA SER A 131 10.67 6.92 9.90
C SER A 131 9.48 5.96 9.82
N GLN A 132 9.08 5.52 8.63
CA GLN A 132 7.99 4.54 8.48
C GLN A 132 8.43 3.15 8.94
N GLN A 133 9.66 2.74 8.61
CA GLN A 133 10.24 1.51 9.14
C GLN A 133 10.33 1.54 10.67
N GLN A 134 10.71 2.69 11.24
CA GLN A 134 10.75 2.88 12.69
C GLN A 134 9.37 2.76 13.32
N ASN A 135 8.32 3.38 12.75
CA ASN A 135 6.95 3.27 13.25
C ASN A 135 6.51 1.79 13.34
N MET A 136 6.83 1.01 12.30
CA MET A 136 6.56 -0.43 12.24
C MET A 136 7.38 -1.23 13.27
N MET A 137 8.67 -0.92 13.43
CA MET A 137 9.55 -1.63 14.36
C MET A 137 9.29 -1.30 15.83
N GLN A 138 8.80 -0.09 16.12
CA GLN A 138 8.44 0.36 17.48
C GLN A 138 7.12 -0.25 17.97
N ASP A 139 6.28 -0.76 17.08
CA ASP A 139 5.18 -1.65 17.46
C ASP A 139 5.76 -2.97 18.02
N TYR A 140 5.88 -3.01 19.34
CA TYR A 140 6.45 -4.15 20.06
C TYR A 140 5.58 -5.39 19.99
N VAL A 141 4.25 -5.23 19.96
CA VAL A 141 3.30 -6.35 19.81
C VAL A 141 3.57 -7.02 18.48
N ARG A 142 3.69 -6.24 17.40
CA ARG A 142 4.07 -6.74 16.08
C ARG A 142 5.44 -7.41 16.12
N THR A 143 6.49 -6.62 16.34
CA THR A 143 7.87 -7.06 16.12
C THR A 143 8.27 -8.19 17.08
N GLY A 144 7.85 -8.10 18.34
CA GLY A 144 8.07 -9.13 19.34
C GLY A 144 7.34 -10.43 19.03
N THR A 145 6.11 -10.38 18.49
CA THR A 145 5.37 -11.60 18.14
C THR A 145 5.98 -12.33 16.95
N TYR A 146 6.42 -11.61 15.92
CA TYR A 146 7.19 -12.19 14.82
C TYR A 146 8.48 -12.86 15.31
N GLN A 147 9.25 -12.18 16.16
CA GLN A 147 10.46 -12.76 16.72
C GLN A 147 10.16 -14.04 17.51
N ARG A 148 9.14 -14.02 18.38
CA ARG A 148 8.73 -15.21 19.15
C ARG A 148 8.30 -16.34 18.23
N ALA A 149 7.46 -16.07 17.23
CA ALA A 149 6.99 -17.07 16.28
C ALA A 149 8.16 -17.78 15.56
N ILE A 150 9.14 -17.01 15.10
CA ILE A 150 10.33 -17.52 14.39
C ILE A 150 11.25 -18.30 15.35
N LEU A 151 11.60 -17.73 16.51
CA LEU A 151 12.55 -18.35 17.44
C LEU A 151 11.97 -19.58 18.16
N GLN A 152 10.69 -19.57 18.53
CA GLN A 152 10.05 -20.72 19.18
C GLN A 152 9.84 -21.88 18.20
N ASN A 153 9.74 -21.59 16.90
CA ASN A 153 9.71 -22.60 15.84
C ASN A 153 11.05 -22.73 15.12
N HIS A 154 12.18 -22.57 15.83
CA HIS A 154 13.51 -22.59 15.22
C HIS A 154 13.79 -23.84 14.36
N THR A 155 13.13 -24.98 14.59
CA THR A 155 13.27 -26.18 13.75
C THR A 155 12.81 -25.98 12.31
N ASP A 156 11.91 -25.02 12.08
CA ASP A 156 11.42 -24.64 10.75
C ASP A 156 12.39 -23.69 10.02
N PHE A 157 13.40 -23.17 10.71
CA PHE A 157 14.39 -22.23 10.18
C PHE A 157 15.81 -22.78 10.18
N LYS A 158 16.18 -23.59 11.18
CA LYS A 158 17.54 -24.11 11.35
C LYS A 158 18.00 -24.88 10.11
N ASP A 159 19.13 -24.46 9.55
CA ASP A 159 19.74 -25.01 8.34
C ASP A 159 18.83 -24.95 7.08
N LYS A 160 17.78 -24.11 7.11
CA LYS A 160 16.83 -23.91 6.01
C LYS A 160 17.15 -22.69 5.15
N VAL A 161 16.57 -22.67 3.96
CA VAL A 161 16.56 -21.52 3.05
C VAL A 161 15.25 -20.76 3.24
N VAL A 162 15.36 -19.44 3.47
CA VAL A 162 14.24 -18.57 3.78
C VAL A 162 14.11 -17.50 2.69
N LEU A 163 12.88 -17.15 2.33
CA LEU A 163 12.56 -15.94 1.56
C LEU A 163 11.82 -14.95 2.46
N ASP A 164 12.33 -13.72 2.56
CA ASP A 164 11.68 -12.60 3.24
C ASP A 164 11.13 -11.64 2.18
N VAL A 165 9.80 -11.56 2.06
CA VAL A 165 9.10 -10.80 1.00
C VAL A 165 8.73 -9.42 1.51
N GLY A 166 9.27 -8.37 0.89
CA GLY A 166 9.11 -6.99 1.36
C GLY A 166 9.86 -6.79 2.67
N CYS A 167 11.15 -7.10 2.68
CA CYS A 167 11.92 -7.21 3.91
C CYS A 167 12.09 -5.87 4.65
N GLY A 168 11.84 -4.73 4.00
CA GLY A 168 12.00 -3.41 4.59
C GLY A 168 13.42 -3.22 5.10
N SER A 169 13.57 -2.96 6.41
CA SER A 169 14.88 -2.88 7.07
C SER A 169 15.62 -4.21 7.19
N GLY A 170 14.98 -5.34 6.88
CA GLY A 170 15.50 -6.69 7.03
C GLY A 170 15.26 -7.33 8.40
N ILE A 171 14.46 -6.72 9.28
CA ILE A 171 14.27 -7.17 10.67
C ILE A 171 13.85 -8.66 10.78
N LEU A 172 12.96 -9.13 9.90
CA LEU A 172 12.52 -10.53 9.91
C LEU A 172 13.62 -11.47 9.41
N SER A 173 14.40 -11.05 8.42
CA SER A 173 15.60 -11.76 7.98
C SER A 173 16.63 -11.94 9.11
N PHE A 174 16.80 -10.94 9.98
CA PHE A 174 17.65 -11.08 11.18
C PHE A 174 17.10 -12.13 12.15
N PHE A 175 15.78 -12.17 12.38
CA PHE A 175 15.18 -13.20 13.22
C PHE A 175 15.34 -14.60 12.64
N ALA A 176 15.18 -14.76 11.32
CA ALA A 176 15.44 -16.03 10.64
C ALA A 176 16.91 -16.46 10.80
N ALA A 177 17.87 -15.54 10.67
CA ALA A 177 19.28 -15.82 10.90
C ALA A 177 19.57 -16.20 12.37
N GLN A 178 18.91 -15.56 13.34
CA GLN A 178 18.98 -15.90 14.77
C GLN A 178 18.44 -17.31 15.04
N ALA A 179 17.37 -17.72 14.35
CA ALA A 179 16.82 -19.08 14.42
C ALA A 179 17.69 -20.15 13.72
N GLY A 180 18.81 -19.74 13.12
CA GLY A 180 19.77 -20.65 12.51
C GLY A 180 19.55 -20.91 11.02
N ALA A 181 18.85 -20.03 10.30
CA ALA A 181 18.72 -20.14 8.85
C ALA A 181 20.09 -20.26 8.15
N ARG A 182 20.18 -21.21 7.21
CA ARG A 182 21.37 -21.41 6.38
C ARG A 182 21.57 -20.24 5.43
N LYS A 183 20.48 -19.80 4.80
CA LYS A 183 20.44 -18.72 3.83
C LYS A 183 19.08 -18.00 3.89
N VAL A 184 19.10 -16.68 3.78
CA VAL A 184 17.90 -15.83 3.70
C VAL A 184 18.03 -14.95 2.46
N TYR A 185 17.05 -15.01 1.57
CA TYR A 185 16.89 -14.08 0.45
C TYR A 185 15.90 -13.00 0.87
N ALA A 186 16.37 -11.76 1.03
CA ALA A 186 15.58 -10.65 1.53
C ALA A 186 15.21 -9.72 0.37
N VAL A 187 13.99 -9.84 -0.14
CA VAL A 187 13.53 -9.10 -1.33
C VAL A 187 12.85 -7.80 -0.88
N GLU A 188 13.30 -6.66 -1.41
CA GLU A 188 12.73 -5.34 -1.11
C GLU A 188 12.70 -4.46 -2.35
N ALA A 189 11.55 -3.89 -2.67
CA ALA A 189 11.33 -3.14 -3.90
C ALA A 189 11.65 -1.65 -3.78
N SER A 190 11.55 -1.09 -2.58
CA SER A 190 11.90 0.31 -2.30
C SER A 190 13.41 0.52 -2.14
N THR A 191 13.81 1.78 -2.01
CA THR A 191 15.19 2.16 -1.69
C THR A 191 15.65 1.66 -0.31
N MET A 192 14.73 1.19 0.53
CA MET A 192 15.05 0.61 1.84
C MET A 192 15.98 -0.62 1.74
N ALA A 193 15.99 -1.31 0.59
CA ALA A 193 16.93 -2.39 0.30
C ALA A 193 18.40 -1.98 0.54
N GLN A 194 18.75 -0.72 0.24
CA GLN A 194 20.11 -0.20 0.47
C GLN A 194 20.42 -0.10 1.97
N HIS A 195 19.46 0.29 2.79
CA HIS A 195 19.61 0.34 4.24
C HIS A 195 19.64 -1.06 4.86
N ALA A 196 18.84 -2.00 4.35
CA ALA A 196 18.90 -3.41 4.76
C ALA A 196 20.30 -4.00 4.49
N GLU A 197 20.89 -3.73 3.33
CA GLU A 197 22.25 -4.16 2.98
C GLU A 197 23.30 -3.60 3.95
N VAL A 198 23.18 -2.32 4.34
CA VAL A 198 24.04 -1.71 5.37
C VAL A 198 23.90 -2.43 6.72
N LEU A 199 22.67 -2.77 7.13
CA LEU A 199 22.43 -3.51 8.37
C LEU A 199 22.98 -4.93 8.32
N VAL A 200 22.83 -5.64 7.19
CA VAL A 200 23.37 -6.99 7.00
C VAL A 200 24.90 -6.99 7.14
N ASN A 201 25.57 -6.04 6.48
CA ASN A 201 27.03 -5.92 6.52
C ASN A 201 27.54 -5.54 7.92
N SER A 202 26.92 -4.55 8.57
CA SER A 202 27.32 -4.13 9.92
C SER A 202 27.12 -5.22 10.98
N ASN A 203 26.11 -6.09 10.80
CA ASN A 203 25.86 -7.24 11.67
C ASN A 203 26.62 -8.51 11.25
N ARG A 204 27.51 -8.44 10.26
CA ARG A 204 28.36 -9.56 9.79
C ARG A 204 27.55 -10.78 9.35
N LEU A 205 26.42 -10.55 8.68
CA LEU A 205 25.53 -11.61 8.20
C LEU A 205 25.53 -11.77 6.68
N SER A 206 26.42 -11.10 5.96
CA SER A 206 26.47 -11.09 4.48
C SER A 206 26.64 -12.47 3.84
N GLU A 207 27.20 -13.45 4.56
CA GLU A 207 27.28 -14.83 4.06
C GLU A 207 25.92 -15.56 4.09
N ARG A 208 25.03 -15.16 5.01
CA ARG A 208 23.73 -15.80 5.26
C ARG A 208 22.55 -15.03 4.68
N VAL A 209 22.54 -13.71 4.78
CA VAL A 209 21.44 -12.85 4.30
C VAL A 209 21.89 -12.16 3.02
N VAL A 210 21.12 -12.32 1.95
CA VAL A 210 21.35 -11.69 0.64
C VAL A 210 20.18 -10.78 0.35
N VAL A 211 20.42 -9.47 0.29
CA VAL A 211 19.39 -8.49 -0.07
C VAL A 211 19.26 -8.45 -1.60
N ILE A 212 18.04 -8.56 -2.09
CA ILE A 212 17.73 -8.56 -3.52
C ILE A 212 16.78 -7.38 -3.80
N PRO A 213 17.29 -6.26 -4.35
CA PRO A 213 16.45 -5.12 -4.68
C PRO A 213 15.53 -5.45 -5.86
N GLY A 214 14.23 -5.26 -5.69
CA GLY A 214 13.22 -5.46 -6.73
C GLY A 214 11.90 -6.02 -6.20
N LYS A 215 10.91 -6.11 -7.09
CA LYS A 215 9.61 -6.71 -6.76
C LYS A 215 9.70 -8.22 -6.82
N VAL A 216 9.06 -8.93 -5.89
CA VAL A 216 9.09 -10.40 -5.85
C VAL A 216 8.54 -11.04 -7.13
N GLU A 217 7.68 -10.32 -7.83
CA GLU A 217 7.13 -10.69 -9.13
C GLU A 217 8.18 -10.74 -10.24
N GLU A 218 9.22 -9.90 -10.15
CA GLU A 218 10.20 -9.59 -11.20
C GLU A 218 11.59 -10.20 -10.90
N VAL A 219 11.94 -10.40 -9.63
CA VAL A 219 13.24 -10.98 -9.26
C VAL A 219 13.30 -12.48 -9.53
N THR A 220 14.53 -13.00 -9.61
CA THR A 220 14.83 -14.43 -9.68
C THR A 220 15.62 -14.86 -8.44
N LEU A 221 15.36 -16.08 -7.97
CA LEU A 221 16.12 -16.69 -6.87
C LEU A 221 16.94 -17.87 -7.41
N PRO A 222 18.14 -18.13 -6.86
CA PRO A 222 19.01 -19.19 -7.33
C PRO A 222 18.57 -20.60 -6.91
N GLU A 223 17.68 -20.72 -5.91
CA GLU A 223 17.16 -22.00 -5.41
C GLU A 223 15.75 -21.83 -4.80
N GLN A 224 14.99 -22.92 -4.70
CA GLN A 224 13.71 -22.94 -3.98
C GLN A 224 13.93 -22.82 -2.46
N VAL A 225 12.98 -22.21 -1.76
CA VAL A 225 13.03 -21.97 -0.31
C VAL A 225 12.17 -22.94 0.49
N ASP A 226 12.57 -23.20 1.73
CA ASP A 226 11.83 -24.06 2.67
C ASP A 226 10.69 -23.31 3.38
N ILE A 227 10.85 -21.99 3.58
CA ILE A 227 9.86 -21.16 4.26
C ILE A 227 9.87 -19.74 3.68
N ILE A 228 8.69 -19.17 3.50
CA ILE A 228 8.50 -17.75 3.16
C ILE A 228 8.00 -17.01 4.40
N ILE A 229 8.69 -15.95 4.77
CA ILE A 229 8.29 -15.00 5.81
C ILE A 229 7.91 -13.67 5.17
N SER A 230 6.93 -12.99 5.74
CA SER A 230 6.57 -11.63 5.35
C SER A 230 5.71 -10.98 6.43
N GLU A 231 5.61 -9.66 6.36
CA GLU A 231 4.57 -8.88 7.02
C GLU A 231 3.76 -8.17 5.93
N PRO A 232 2.76 -8.86 5.32
CA PRO A 232 1.98 -8.31 4.21
C PRO A 232 0.63 -7.73 4.65
N MET A 233 0.41 -7.51 5.95
CA MET A 233 -0.91 -7.16 6.48
C MET A 233 -1.13 -5.65 6.45
N GLY A 234 -2.16 -5.21 5.72
CA GLY A 234 -2.66 -3.84 5.79
C GLY A 234 -3.86 -3.70 6.73
N TYR A 235 -4.48 -2.51 6.73
CA TYR A 235 -5.80 -2.31 7.33
C TYR A 235 -6.82 -3.34 6.81
N MET A 236 -7.67 -3.84 7.70
CA MET A 236 -8.61 -4.94 7.41
C MET A 236 -7.92 -6.19 6.80
N LEU A 237 -6.66 -6.46 7.16
CA LEU A 237 -5.77 -7.50 6.61
C LEU A 237 -5.35 -7.27 5.15
N PHE A 238 -6.27 -6.84 4.28
CA PHE A 238 -6.10 -6.88 2.83
C PHE A 238 -5.59 -5.58 2.20
N ASN A 239 -5.70 -4.43 2.87
CA ASN A 239 -5.26 -3.15 2.28
C ASN A 239 -3.80 -3.24 1.80
N GLU A 240 -3.43 -2.41 0.83
CA GLU A 240 -2.11 -2.41 0.16
C GLU A 240 -1.89 -3.56 -0.84
N ARG A 241 -2.76 -4.58 -0.83
CA ARG A 241 -2.70 -5.73 -1.75
C ARG A 241 -1.34 -6.44 -1.75
N MET A 242 -0.61 -6.35 -0.63
CA MET A 242 0.69 -7.00 -0.45
C MET A 242 0.56 -8.51 -0.25
N LEU A 243 -0.58 -8.99 0.26
CA LEU A 243 -0.89 -10.42 0.32
C LEU A 243 -0.82 -11.12 -1.05
N GLU A 244 -1.15 -10.43 -2.14
CA GLU A 244 -1.00 -11.00 -3.48
C GLU A 244 0.48 -11.24 -3.83
N SER A 245 1.38 -10.30 -3.50
CA SER A 245 2.84 -10.51 -3.66
C SER A 245 3.35 -11.65 -2.75
N TYR A 246 2.79 -11.78 -1.55
CA TYR A 246 3.10 -12.87 -0.63
C TYR A 246 2.67 -14.24 -1.18
N LEU A 247 1.48 -14.34 -1.78
CA LEU A 247 1.01 -15.54 -2.45
C LEU A 247 1.81 -15.84 -3.74
N HIS A 248 2.17 -14.81 -4.52
CA HIS A 248 3.01 -14.96 -5.72
C HIS A 248 4.36 -15.57 -5.42
N ALA A 249 4.94 -15.20 -4.26
CA ALA A 249 6.22 -15.71 -3.81
C ALA A 249 6.24 -17.24 -3.62
N LYS A 250 5.07 -17.90 -3.51
CA LYS A 250 4.97 -19.37 -3.47
C LYS A 250 5.56 -20.06 -4.70
N LYS A 251 5.75 -19.36 -5.83
CA LYS A 251 6.51 -19.89 -6.97
C LYS A 251 7.92 -20.36 -6.57
N PHE A 252 8.50 -19.75 -5.54
CA PHE A 252 9.81 -20.12 -4.98
C PHE A 252 9.73 -21.13 -3.83
N LEU A 253 8.55 -21.45 -3.33
CA LEU A 253 8.38 -22.36 -2.20
C LEU A 253 8.52 -23.82 -2.64
N LYS A 254 9.21 -24.64 -1.84
CA LYS A 254 9.20 -26.10 -2.02
C LYS A 254 7.79 -26.67 -1.79
N PRO A 255 7.42 -27.83 -2.36
CA PRO A 255 6.09 -28.43 -2.17
C PRO A 255 5.69 -28.67 -0.71
N SER A 256 6.66 -28.95 0.18
CA SER A 256 6.44 -29.11 1.62
C SER A 256 6.85 -27.88 2.44
N GLY A 257 6.98 -26.73 1.77
CA GLY A 257 7.43 -25.50 2.40
C GLY A 257 6.36 -24.87 3.28
N LYS A 258 6.78 -23.94 4.14
CA LYS A 258 5.89 -23.23 5.07
C LYS A 258 5.76 -21.76 4.74
N MET A 259 4.72 -21.14 5.29
CA MET A 259 4.45 -19.71 5.17
C MET A 259 4.18 -19.13 6.55
N PHE A 260 4.91 -18.08 6.90
CA PHE A 260 4.79 -17.32 8.14
C PHE A 260 4.46 -15.84 7.80
N PRO A 261 3.22 -15.37 8.06
CA PRO A 261 2.08 -16.09 8.65
C PRO A 261 1.48 -17.19 7.75
N THR A 262 0.81 -18.17 8.35
CA THR A 262 0.22 -19.32 7.64
C THR A 262 -1.24 -19.09 7.27
N ILE A 263 -2.01 -18.51 8.18
CA ILE A 263 -3.41 -18.14 7.97
C ILE A 263 -3.67 -16.72 8.47
N GLY A 264 -4.67 -16.07 7.89
CA GLY A 264 -5.22 -14.80 8.37
C GLY A 264 -6.72 -14.92 8.60
N ASP A 265 -7.18 -14.55 9.78
CA ASP A 265 -8.57 -14.52 10.19
C ASP A 265 -9.04 -13.06 10.20
N VAL A 266 -10.01 -12.70 9.36
CA VAL A 266 -10.72 -11.42 9.45
C VAL A 266 -11.97 -11.62 10.26
N HIS A 267 -12.15 -10.76 11.26
CA HIS A 267 -13.31 -10.71 12.10
C HIS A 267 -14.15 -9.49 11.74
N LEU A 268 -15.48 -9.66 11.77
CA LEU A 268 -16.43 -8.56 11.66
C LEU A 268 -17.52 -8.68 12.70
N ALA A 269 -17.95 -7.56 13.28
CA ALA A 269 -19.03 -7.51 14.26
C ALA A 269 -19.86 -6.21 14.12
N PRO A 270 -21.18 -6.25 14.32
CA PRO A 270 -22.01 -5.04 14.32
C PRO A 270 -21.73 -4.22 15.57
N PHE A 271 -21.69 -2.90 15.42
CA PHE A 271 -21.46 -1.97 16.54
C PHE A 271 -22.53 -0.87 16.61
N THR A 272 -22.63 -0.27 17.80
CA THR A 272 -23.40 0.95 18.03
C THR A 272 -22.49 2.08 18.50
N ASP A 273 -22.44 3.18 17.75
CA ASP A 273 -21.70 4.39 18.12
C ASP A 273 -22.39 5.60 17.48
N GLU A 274 -23.34 6.19 18.21
CA GLU A 274 -24.12 7.35 17.77
C GLU A 274 -23.21 8.57 17.56
N GLN A 275 -22.19 8.75 18.41
CA GLN A 275 -21.27 9.87 18.33
C GLN A 275 -20.48 9.83 17.03
N LEU A 276 -19.88 8.69 16.70
CA LEU A 276 -19.15 8.52 15.44
C LEU A 276 -20.06 8.76 14.22
N TYR A 277 -21.30 8.27 14.26
CA TYR A 277 -22.26 8.45 13.17
C TYR A 277 -22.60 9.94 12.99
N MET A 278 -22.89 10.66 14.08
CA MET A 278 -23.23 12.08 14.08
C MET A 278 -22.05 13.00 13.74
N GLU A 279 -20.81 12.60 14.02
CA GLU A 279 -19.60 13.31 13.59
C GLU A 279 -19.56 13.48 12.06
N GLN A 280 -20.01 12.47 11.29
CA GLN A 280 -20.00 12.54 9.83
C GLN A 280 -20.98 13.61 9.31
N PHE A 281 -22.19 13.65 9.89
CA PHE A 281 -23.15 14.71 9.57
C PHE A 281 -22.67 16.08 10.01
N THR A 282 -22.01 16.18 11.17
CA THR A 282 -21.48 17.45 11.68
C THR A 282 -20.43 18.02 10.72
N LYS A 283 -19.51 17.19 10.22
CA LYS A 283 -18.54 17.59 9.18
C LYS A 283 -19.24 18.00 7.89
N ALA A 284 -20.19 17.18 7.41
CA ALA A 284 -20.93 17.46 6.17
C ALA A 284 -21.79 18.74 6.26
N ASN A 285 -22.28 19.09 7.45
CA ASN A 285 -23.07 20.29 7.66
C ASN A 285 -22.29 21.59 7.46
N PHE A 286 -20.95 21.55 7.39
CA PHE A 286 -20.16 22.67 6.87
C PHE A 286 -20.68 23.14 5.49
N TRP A 287 -21.06 22.20 4.62
CA TRP A 287 -21.59 22.51 3.29
C TRP A 287 -23.03 23.01 3.33
N TYR A 288 -23.75 22.86 4.45
CA TYR A 288 -25.14 23.31 4.58
C TYR A 288 -25.25 24.78 5.02
N GLN A 289 -24.46 25.63 4.37
CA GLN A 289 -24.41 27.07 4.63
C GLN A 289 -24.97 27.83 3.42
N PRO A 290 -26.08 28.58 3.57
CA PRO A 290 -26.67 29.33 2.47
C PRO A 290 -25.89 30.60 2.08
N SER A 291 -24.86 30.98 2.85
CA SER A 291 -24.06 32.18 2.59
C SER A 291 -22.64 32.10 3.17
N PHE A 292 -21.88 31.09 2.76
CA PHE A 292 -20.44 31.01 3.08
C PHE A 292 -19.68 32.04 2.24
N HIS A 293 -19.24 33.13 2.86
CA HIS A 293 -18.65 34.29 2.17
C HIS A 293 -19.50 34.80 0.99
N GLY A 294 -20.83 34.77 1.13
CA GLY A 294 -21.77 35.21 0.09
C GLY A 294 -22.14 34.15 -0.96
N VAL A 295 -21.68 32.90 -0.80
CA VAL A 295 -21.99 31.77 -1.71
C VAL A 295 -22.80 30.70 -0.99
N ASP A 296 -23.87 30.20 -1.62
CA ASP A 296 -24.64 29.06 -1.11
C ASP A 296 -23.93 27.74 -1.46
N LEU A 297 -23.50 27.01 -0.43
CA LEU A 297 -22.82 25.72 -0.57
C LEU A 297 -23.76 24.51 -0.47
N SER A 298 -25.03 24.74 -0.08
CA SER A 298 -25.95 23.68 0.38
C SER A 298 -26.23 22.58 -0.65
N ALA A 299 -26.10 22.90 -1.93
CA ALA A 299 -26.22 21.95 -3.03
C ALA A 299 -25.20 20.79 -2.96
N LEU A 300 -24.04 20.99 -2.32
CA LEU A 300 -22.99 19.98 -2.17
C LEU A 300 -23.08 19.15 -0.88
N ARG A 301 -24.02 19.46 0.02
CA ARG A 301 -24.15 18.73 1.30
C ARG A 301 -24.34 17.23 1.11
N GLY A 302 -25.19 16.82 0.16
CA GLY A 302 -25.44 15.39 -0.11
C GLY A 302 -24.18 14.66 -0.54
N ALA A 303 -23.43 15.24 -1.48
CA ALA A 303 -22.16 14.69 -1.94
C ALA A 303 -21.12 14.62 -0.81
N ALA A 304 -21.07 15.63 0.07
CA ALA A 304 -20.18 15.61 1.23
C ALA A 304 -20.55 14.50 2.23
N VAL A 305 -21.85 14.30 2.52
CA VAL A 305 -22.31 13.16 3.36
C VAL A 305 -21.85 11.85 2.74
N ASP A 306 -22.10 11.63 1.44
CA ASP A 306 -21.69 10.41 0.75
C ASP A 306 -20.17 10.20 0.83
N GLU A 307 -19.37 11.26 0.67
CA GLU A 307 -17.91 11.20 0.76
C GLU A 307 -17.43 10.80 2.16
N TYR A 308 -17.95 11.43 3.23
CA TYR A 308 -17.57 11.08 4.60
C TYR A 308 -17.97 9.65 4.97
N PHE A 309 -19.16 9.21 4.56
CA PHE A 309 -19.61 7.83 4.81
C PHE A 309 -18.85 6.78 3.99
N ARG A 310 -18.18 7.16 2.90
CA ARG A 310 -17.31 6.29 2.09
C ARG A 310 -15.95 6.02 2.74
N GLN A 311 -15.57 6.75 3.80
CA GLN A 311 -14.28 6.57 4.47
C GLN A 311 -14.39 5.50 5.56
N PRO A 312 -13.63 4.40 5.49
CA PRO A 312 -13.44 3.53 6.64
C PRO A 312 -12.74 4.32 7.76
N ILE A 313 -13.22 4.16 9.00
CA ILE A 313 -12.67 4.85 10.17
C ILE A 313 -11.61 3.95 10.79
N VAL A 314 -10.38 4.44 10.91
CA VAL A 314 -9.27 3.73 11.57
C VAL A 314 -9.09 4.33 12.96
N ASP A 315 -9.47 3.57 13.98
CA ASP A 315 -9.26 3.87 15.39
C ASP A 315 -9.47 2.63 16.26
N THR A 316 -9.42 2.81 17.59
CA THR A 316 -9.79 1.78 18.56
C THR A 316 -11.06 2.18 19.29
N PHE A 317 -11.72 1.19 19.91
CA PHE A 317 -12.99 1.37 20.57
C PHE A 317 -13.18 0.40 21.74
N ASP A 318 -14.06 0.75 22.66
CA ASP A 318 -14.43 -0.13 23.76
C ASP A 318 -15.30 -1.29 23.25
N ILE A 319 -14.93 -2.52 23.58
CA ILE A 319 -15.63 -3.74 23.13
C ILE A 319 -17.13 -3.78 23.47
N ARG A 320 -17.59 -3.00 24.46
CA ARG A 320 -19.00 -2.92 24.86
C ARG A 320 -19.90 -2.36 23.76
N ILE A 321 -19.35 -1.65 22.78
CA ILE A 321 -20.12 -1.16 21.62
C ILE A 321 -20.53 -2.29 20.66
N LEU A 322 -19.88 -3.46 20.74
CA LEU A 322 -20.18 -4.59 19.89
C LEU A 322 -21.52 -5.23 20.31
N MET A 323 -22.43 -5.35 19.35
CA MET A 323 -23.81 -5.78 19.59
C MET A 323 -24.03 -7.29 19.37
N ALA A 324 -23.04 -7.98 18.81
CA ALA A 324 -23.06 -9.43 18.60
C ALA A 324 -21.64 -10.00 18.63
N LYS A 325 -21.52 -11.32 18.75
CA LYS A 325 -20.23 -12.02 18.54
C LYS A 325 -19.76 -11.83 17.10
N SER A 326 -18.45 -11.75 16.90
CA SER A 326 -17.88 -11.61 15.56
C SER A 326 -18.12 -12.85 14.70
N VAL A 327 -18.34 -12.63 13.41
CA VAL A 327 -18.18 -13.64 12.37
C VAL A 327 -16.72 -13.63 11.92
N LYS A 328 -16.19 -14.79 11.53
CA LYS A 328 -14.81 -14.98 11.12
C LYS A 328 -14.73 -15.48 9.68
N TYR A 329 -13.80 -14.91 8.91
CA TYR A 329 -13.45 -15.34 7.57
C TYR A 329 -11.94 -15.64 7.53
N THR A 330 -11.58 -16.86 7.12
CA THR A 330 -10.19 -17.33 7.16
C THR A 330 -9.62 -17.44 5.76
N VAL A 331 -8.43 -16.88 5.54
CA VAL A 331 -7.60 -17.13 4.36
C VAL A 331 -6.43 -18.01 4.77
N ASN A 332 -6.31 -19.17 4.13
CA ASN A 332 -5.13 -20.03 4.29
C ASN A 332 -4.10 -19.69 3.21
N PHE A 333 -2.99 -19.05 3.59
CA PHE A 333 -2.01 -18.54 2.62
C PHE A 333 -1.26 -19.67 1.89
N LEU A 334 -1.15 -20.85 2.49
CA LEU A 334 -0.57 -22.02 1.82
C LEU A 334 -1.42 -22.48 0.63
N GLU A 335 -2.75 -22.41 0.75
CA GLU A 335 -3.70 -22.92 -0.24
C GLU A 335 -4.19 -21.85 -1.22
N ALA A 336 -4.41 -20.62 -0.73
CA ALA A 336 -4.98 -19.53 -1.50
C ALA A 336 -4.11 -19.12 -2.69
N LYS A 337 -4.72 -18.73 -3.79
CA LYS A 337 -4.06 -18.14 -4.96
C LYS A 337 -4.24 -16.63 -4.95
N GLU A 338 -3.41 -15.92 -5.72
CA GLU A 338 -3.56 -14.47 -5.90
C GLU A 338 -4.97 -14.07 -6.38
N GLU A 339 -5.53 -14.82 -7.31
CA GLU A 339 -6.86 -14.58 -7.88
C GLU A 339 -7.99 -14.65 -6.84
N ASP A 340 -7.80 -15.42 -5.76
CA ASP A 340 -8.78 -15.54 -4.67
C ASP A 340 -8.91 -14.21 -3.90
N LEU A 341 -7.88 -13.35 -3.95
CA LEU A 341 -7.87 -12.07 -3.26
C LEU A 341 -8.43 -10.92 -4.10
N TYR A 342 -8.73 -11.13 -5.40
CA TYR A 342 -9.27 -10.06 -6.25
C TYR A 342 -10.73 -9.72 -5.91
N ARG A 343 -11.46 -10.71 -5.40
CA ARG A 343 -12.86 -10.58 -5.02
C ARG A 343 -13.13 -11.46 -3.79
N ILE A 344 -13.22 -10.83 -2.62
CA ILE A 344 -13.39 -11.51 -1.33
C ILE A 344 -14.82 -11.27 -0.86
N GLU A 345 -15.61 -12.34 -0.79
CA GLU A 345 -16.99 -12.29 -0.34
C GLU A 345 -17.13 -12.92 1.05
N ILE A 346 -17.54 -12.11 2.03
CA ILE A 346 -17.69 -12.50 3.43
C ILE A 346 -19.17 -12.45 3.80
N PRO A 347 -19.90 -13.56 3.69
CA PRO A 347 -21.27 -13.64 4.19
C PRO A 347 -21.26 -13.62 5.72
N PHE A 348 -22.23 -12.94 6.31
CA PHE A 348 -22.37 -12.88 7.76
C PHE A 348 -23.81 -13.07 8.20
N LYS A 349 -23.95 -13.63 9.40
CA LYS A 349 -25.21 -13.75 10.12
C LYS A 349 -24.94 -13.58 11.61
N PHE A 350 -25.36 -12.44 12.15
CA PHE A 350 -25.15 -12.08 13.55
C PHE A 350 -26.40 -12.33 14.37
N HIS A 351 -26.27 -13.03 15.49
CA HIS A 351 -27.32 -13.11 16.50
C HIS A 351 -27.14 -11.96 17.49
N MET A 352 -28.10 -11.03 17.48
CA MET A 352 -27.99 -9.79 18.26
C MET A 352 -28.08 -10.09 19.76
N MET A 353 -27.07 -9.66 20.51
CA MET A 353 -27.00 -9.82 21.97
C MET A 353 -27.62 -8.64 22.71
N GLN A 354 -27.75 -7.50 22.03
CA GLN A 354 -28.25 -6.24 22.58
C GLN A 354 -29.27 -5.61 21.62
N SER A 355 -30.22 -4.87 22.17
CA SER A 355 -31.17 -4.07 21.38
C SER A 355 -30.61 -2.67 21.15
N GLY A 356 -30.73 -2.13 19.94
CA GLY A 356 -30.28 -0.76 19.64
C GLY A 356 -30.12 -0.50 18.14
N LEU A 357 -29.54 0.66 17.82
CA LEU A 357 -29.16 1.03 16.45
C LEU A 357 -27.80 0.44 16.11
N VAL A 358 -27.76 -0.39 15.07
CA VAL A 358 -26.54 -0.85 14.42
C VAL A 358 -26.07 0.24 13.46
N HIS A 359 -24.96 0.88 13.82
CA HIS A 359 -24.38 1.99 13.05
C HIS A 359 -23.44 1.52 11.95
N GLY A 360 -22.89 0.31 12.07
CA GLY A 360 -21.90 -0.19 11.13
C GLY A 360 -21.36 -1.57 11.48
N LEU A 361 -20.33 -1.98 10.75
CA LEU A 361 -19.53 -3.17 11.04
C LEU A 361 -18.11 -2.75 11.42
N ALA A 362 -17.60 -3.31 12.52
CA ALA A 362 -16.22 -3.18 12.95
C ALA A 362 -15.44 -4.40 12.47
N PHE A 363 -14.19 -4.18 12.08
CA PHE A 363 -13.29 -5.16 11.51
C PHE A 363 -11.95 -5.15 12.24
N TRP A 364 -11.41 -6.35 12.45
CA TRP A 364 -10.03 -6.57 12.90
C TRP A 364 -9.54 -7.89 12.30
N PHE A 365 -8.27 -8.20 12.50
CA PHE A 365 -7.71 -9.45 12.01
C PHE A 365 -6.71 -10.07 12.97
N ASP A 366 -6.58 -11.38 12.86
CA ASP A 366 -5.54 -12.16 13.51
C ASP A 366 -4.77 -12.93 12.45
N VAL A 367 -3.47 -13.13 12.65
CA VAL A 367 -2.67 -14.04 11.83
C VAL A 367 -2.00 -15.09 12.69
N ALA A 368 -1.96 -16.33 12.19
CA ALA A 368 -1.33 -17.44 12.90
C ALA A 368 -0.08 -17.93 12.18
N PHE A 369 0.99 -18.09 12.93
CA PHE A 369 2.24 -18.71 12.51
C PHE A 369 2.21 -20.18 12.93
N MET A 370 1.78 -21.08 12.04
CA MET A 370 1.60 -22.50 12.34
C MET A 370 2.93 -23.25 12.15
N GLY A 371 3.81 -23.16 13.14
CA GLY A 371 5.08 -23.84 13.12
C GLY A 371 5.01 -25.32 13.55
N SER A 372 6.12 -26.04 13.40
CA SER A 372 6.20 -27.47 13.74
C SER A 372 6.21 -27.70 15.25
N VAL A 373 6.64 -26.71 16.03
CA VAL A 373 6.69 -26.79 17.49
C VAL A 373 5.41 -26.24 18.10
N MET A 374 4.96 -25.07 17.63
CA MET A 374 3.74 -24.43 18.12
C MET A 374 3.16 -23.42 17.14
N THR A 375 1.87 -23.14 17.32
CA THR A 375 1.18 -22.02 16.68
C THR A 375 1.28 -20.78 17.55
N VAL A 376 1.76 -19.68 16.97
CA VAL A 376 1.80 -18.35 17.60
C VAL A 376 0.82 -17.43 16.88
N TRP A 377 0.07 -16.60 17.62
CA TRP A 377 -0.91 -15.67 17.07
C TRP A 377 -0.45 -14.23 17.26
N LEU A 378 -0.62 -13.42 16.21
CA LEU A 378 -0.62 -11.96 16.28
C LEU A 378 -2.05 -11.51 16.06
N SER A 379 -2.63 -10.85 17.06
CA SER A 379 -4.02 -10.38 17.03
C SER A 379 -4.08 -8.86 17.03
N THR A 380 -5.03 -8.33 16.27
CA THR A 380 -5.40 -6.90 16.29
C THR A 380 -6.79 -6.69 16.87
N ALA A 381 -7.33 -7.68 17.60
CA ALA A 381 -8.64 -7.60 18.19
C ALA A 381 -8.72 -6.44 19.21
N PRO A 382 -9.89 -5.79 19.35
CA PRO A 382 -10.08 -4.71 20.33
C PRO A 382 -10.01 -5.19 21.79
N THR A 383 -9.90 -6.50 22.02
CA THR A 383 -9.64 -7.11 23.33
C THR A 383 -8.15 -7.23 23.66
N GLU A 384 -7.28 -7.03 22.68
CA GLU A 384 -5.83 -7.19 22.80
C GLU A 384 -5.11 -5.83 22.88
N PRO A 385 -3.84 -5.80 23.31
CA PRO A 385 -3.04 -4.58 23.29
C PRO A 385 -3.03 -3.93 21.90
N LEU A 386 -3.13 -2.60 21.87
CA LEU A 386 -3.22 -1.83 20.64
C LEU A 386 -1.96 -2.02 19.77
N THR A 387 -2.20 -2.16 18.47
CA THR A 387 -1.18 -2.20 17.42
C THR A 387 -1.33 -1.00 16.49
N HIS A 388 -0.33 -0.73 15.64
CA HIS A 388 -0.42 0.37 14.67
C HIS A 388 -1.50 0.17 13.60
N TRP A 389 -2.06 -1.03 13.45
CA TRP A 389 -3.19 -1.30 12.56
C TRP A 389 -4.52 -0.81 13.11
N TYR A 390 -4.61 -0.57 14.43
CA TYR A 390 -5.88 -0.29 15.12
C TYR A 390 -6.97 -1.31 14.74
N GLN A 391 -8.22 -0.87 14.71
CA GLN A 391 -9.34 -1.56 14.10
C GLN A 391 -9.94 -0.66 13.02
N VAL A 392 -10.82 -1.22 12.18
CA VAL A 392 -11.48 -0.46 11.12
C VAL A 392 -12.99 -0.54 11.29
N ARG A 393 -13.67 0.60 11.23
CA ARG A 393 -15.13 0.69 11.33
C ARG A 393 -15.73 1.25 10.05
N CYS A 394 -16.68 0.51 9.49
CA CYS A 394 -17.43 0.91 8.30
C CYS A 394 -18.86 1.23 8.70
N LEU A 395 -19.25 2.49 8.59
CA LEU A 395 -20.61 2.94 8.88
C LEU A 395 -21.59 2.44 7.81
N LEU A 396 -22.83 2.20 8.19
CA LEU A 396 -23.96 2.08 7.27
C LEU A 396 -24.49 3.48 6.96
N GLN A 397 -25.00 3.72 5.75
CA GLN A 397 -25.61 5.02 5.41
C GLN A 397 -26.82 5.32 6.30
N SER A 398 -27.66 4.31 6.53
CA SER A 398 -28.79 4.36 7.46
C SER A 398 -28.61 3.31 8.55
N PRO A 399 -28.60 3.67 9.84
CA PRO A 399 -28.52 2.71 10.93
C PRO A 399 -29.71 1.77 10.94
N LEU A 400 -29.50 0.54 11.40
CA LEU A 400 -30.54 -0.48 11.48
C LEU A 400 -30.92 -0.73 12.93
N PHE A 401 -32.20 -0.56 13.27
CA PHE A 401 -32.68 -0.97 14.59
C PHE A 401 -32.86 -2.48 14.65
N ALA A 402 -32.21 -3.14 15.61
CA ALA A 402 -32.38 -4.55 15.88
C ALA A 402 -32.62 -4.77 17.38
N LYS A 403 -33.43 -5.77 17.73
CA LYS A 403 -33.68 -6.20 19.11
C LYS A 403 -32.73 -7.34 19.47
N ALA A 404 -32.42 -7.49 20.75
CA ALA A 404 -31.77 -8.69 21.25
C ALA A 404 -32.56 -9.94 20.84
N GLY A 405 -31.88 -10.94 20.28
CA GLY A 405 -32.48 -12.14 19.69
C GLY A 405 -32.79 -12.04 18.19
N ASP A 406 -32.83 -10.83 17.61
CA ASP A 406 -32.94 -10.66 16.16
C ASP A 406 -31.68 -11.17 15.45
N THR A 407 -31.80 -11.34 14.15
CA THR A 407 -30.67 -11.71 13.30
C THR A 407 -30.38 -10.63 12.28
N LEU A 408 -29.12 -10.20 12.21
CA LEU A 408 -28.61 -9.29 11.19
C LEU A 408 -27.80 -10.10 10.18
N SER A 409 -28.28 -10.24 8.96
CA SER A 409 -27.63 -11.00 7.89
C SER A 409 -27.19 -10.11 6.73
N GLY A 410 -26.22 -10.57 5.95
CA GLY A 410 -25.72 -9.80 4.83
C GLY A 410 -24.39 -10.28 4.29
N THR A 411 -23.75 -9.42 3.51
CA THR A 411 -22.47 -9.69 2.85
C THR A 411 -21.59 -8.45 2.93
N ALA A 412 -20.33 -8.65 3.33
CA ALA A 412 -19.25 -7.70 3.11
C ALA A 412 -18.44 -8.19 1.91
N LEU A 413 -18.38 -7.38 0.86
CA LEU A 413 -17.71 -7.70 -0.39
C LEU A 413 -16.56 -6.73 -0.62
N LEU A 414 -15.35 -7.27 -0.76
CA LEU A 414 -14.16 -6.49 -1.08
C LEU A 414 -13.74 -6.80 -2.52
N VAL A 415 -13.64 -5.77 -3.36
CA VAL A 415 -13.18 -5.88 -4.75
C VAL A 415 -11.88 -5.11 -4.92
N ALA A 416 -10.83 -5.80 -5.34
CA ALA A 416 -9.52 -5.21 -5.52
C ALA A 416 -9.54 -4.13 -6.62
N ASN A 417 -8.93 -2.99 -6.34
CA ASN A 417 -8.78 -1.89 -7.30
C ASN A 417 -7.31 -1.64 -7.66
N LYS A 418 -7.07 -0.86 -8.72
CA LYS A 418 -5.71 -0.60 -9.24
C LYS A 418 -4.86 0.34 -8.37
N ARG A 419 -5.43 0.90 -7.30
CA ARG A 419 -4.75 1.82 -6.37
C ARG A 419 -4.17 1.11 -5.15
N GLN A 420 -3.89 -0.20 -5.28
CA GLN A 420 -3.39 -1.07 -4.21
C GLN A 420 -4.34 -1.12 -3.01
N SER A 421 -5.65 -1.17 -3.25
CA SER A 421 -6.65 -1.23 -2.18
C SER A 421 -7.92 -1.92 -2.66
N TYR A 422 -9.00 -1.81 -1.87
CA TYR A 422 -10.28 -2.45 -2.11
C TYR A 422 -11.43 -1.45 -2.07
N ASP A 423 -12.37 -1.63 -3.00
CA ASP A 423 -13.70 -1.07 -2.89
C ASP A 423 -14.53 -2.04 -2.04
N ILE A 424 -15.14 -1.54 -0.96
CA ILE A 424 -15.87 -2.36 0.01
C ILE A 424 -17.36 -2.09 -0.13
N SER A 425 -18.15 -3.11 -0.49
CA SER A 425 -19.61 -3.05 -0.47
C SER A 425 -20.15 -3.85 0.71
N ILE A 426 -20.86 -3.18 1.61
CA ILE A 426 -21.53 -3.82 2.75
C ILE A 426 -23.04 -3.73 2.52
N VAL A 427 -23.71 -4.86 2.61
CA VAL A 427 -25.17 -4.94 2.60
C VAL A 427 -25.61 -5.70 3.84
N ALA A 428 -26.48 -5.11 4.64
CA ALA A 428 -26.97 -5.70 5.89
C ALA A 428 -28.50 -5.57 5.98
N GLN A 429 -29.15 -6.58 6.55
CA GLN A 429 -30.59 -6.63 6.75
C GLN A 429 -30.93 -7.25 8.10
N VAL A 430 -31.88 -6.67 8.81
CA VAL A 430 -32.50 -7.30 9.99
C VAL A 430 -33.58 -8.26 9.51
N ASP A 431 -33.36 -9.56 9.72
CA ASP A 431 -34.17 -10.64 9.14
C ASP A 431 -35.65 -10.54 9.54
N GLN A 432 -35.92 -10.15 10.79
CA GLN A 432 -37.27 -10.09 11.36
C GLN A 432 -38.10 -8.93 10.84
N THR A 433 -37.48 -7.80 10.48
CA THR A 433 -38.19 -6.59 10.04
C THR A 433 -38.09 -6.35 8.54
N GLY A 434 -37.12 -6.98 7.87
CA GLY A 434 -36.79 -6.69 6.47
C GLY A 434 -36.08 -5.35 6.26
N SER A 435 -35.76 -4.61 7.35
CA SER A 435 -35.04 -3.34 7.26
C SER A 435 -33.64 -3.57 6.74
N LYS A 436 -33.28 -2.88 5.65
CA LYS A 436 -32.03 -3.07 4.92
C LYS A 436 -31.26 -1.77 4.83
N SER A 437 -29.94 -1.87 4.91
CA SER A 437 -29.02 -0.77 4.69
C SER A 437 -27.80 -1.27 3.93
N SER A 438 -27.14 -0.36 3.24
CA SER A 438 -25.92 -0.65 2.50
C SER A 438 -24.99 0.54 2.52
N ASN A 439 -23.71 0.28 2.27
CA ASN A 439 -22.73 1.31 2.01
C ASN A 439 -21.65 0.81 1.04
N LEU A 440 -21.04 1.75 0.33
CA LEU A 440 -19.86 1.53 -0.50
C LEU A 440 -18.72 2.37 0.09
N LEU A 441 -17.58 1.77 0.38
CA LEU A 441 -16.44 2.43 1.00
C LEU A 441 -15.18 2.25 0.14
N ASP A 442 -14.26 3.20 0.25
CA ASP A 442 -12.95 3.16 -0.42
C ASP A 442 -11.85 2.99 0.63
N LEU A 443 -11.28 1.79 0.72
CA LEU A 443 -10.22 1.49 1.69
C LEU A 443 -8.91 2.23 1.40
N LYS A 444 -8.77 2.84 0.21
CA LYS A 444 -7.62 3.69 -0.11
C LYS A 444 -7.64 5.02 0.64
N ASN A 445 -8.82 5.48 1.07
CA ASN A 445 -9.02 6.77 1.71
C ASN A 445 -9.62 6.65 3.12
N PRO A 446 -8.92 5.99 4.06
CA PRO A 446 -9.39 5.88 5.44
C PRO A 446 -9.35 7.23 6.17
N PHE A 447 -10.25 7.43 7.12
CA PHE A 447 -10.19 8.53 8.07
C PHE A 447 -9.57 8.04 9.38
N PHE A 448 -8.39 8.56 9.70
CA PHE A 448 -7.72 8.31 10.98
C PHE A 448 -8.36 9.18 12.06
N ARG A 449 -9.00 8.56 13.05
CA ARG A 449 -9.67 9.26 14.15
C ARG A 449 -8.78 9.19 15.40
N ASP A 450 -8.17 10.33 15.76
CA ASP A 450 -7.23 10.40 16.87
C ASP A 450 -7.88 10.03 18.21
N ALA A 451 -7.30 9.05 18.90
CA ALA A 451 -7.77 8.56 20.20
C ALA A 451 -7.70 9.63 21.33
N CYS A 452 -7.00 10.76 21.13
CA CYS A 452 -6.98 11.88 22.08
C CYS A 452 -8.29 12.69 22.12
N SER A 453 -9.29 12.32 21.33
CA SER A 453 -10.61 12.93 21.31
C SER A 453 -11.70 12.10 22.02
N LEU A 454 -11.32 11.00 22.68
CA LEU A 454 -12.20 10.15 23.49
C LEU A 454 -12.10 10.46 25.00
#